data_AF-A0A658ICX0-F1
#
_entry.id   AF-A0A658ICX0-F1
#
_cell.length_a   1.000
_cell.length_b   1.000
_cell.length_c   1.000
_cell.angle_alpha   90.00
_cell.angle_beta   90.00
_cell.angle_gamma   90.00
#
_symmetry.space_group_name_H-M   'P 1'
#
loop_
_entity.id
_entity.type
_entity.pdbx_description
1 polymer ?
#
loop_
_entity_poly.entity_id
_entity_poly.type
_entity_poly.pdbx_seq_one_letter_code
_entity_poly.pdbx_strand_id
1 'polypeptide(L)' 'MNNSPVLKLNAADDVVIARQDLPAGSRLEAEGLETCDLIPAGHKIALHDISAGSVVKRYGQIIG' A
#
# COMPACT_ATOMS: atom_id res chain seq x y z
N MET A 1 -19.59 1.99 -6.80
CA MET A 1 -18.74 1.75 -5.62
C MET A 1 -17.40 1.22 -6.11
N ASN A 2 -16.30 1.96 -5.96
CA ASN A 2 -14.98 1.44 -6.33
C ASN A 2 -14.57 0.38 -5.30
N ASN A 3 -14.66 -0.89 -5.71
CA ASN A 3 -14.23 -2.02 -4.89
C ASN A 3 -12.72 -2.26 -5.05
N SER A 4 -11.91 -1.22 -4.79
CA SER A 4 -10.46 -1.37 -4.76
C SER A 4 -10.06 -2.27 -3.59
N PRO A 5 -9.15 -3.25 -3.78
CA PRO A 5 -8.64 -4.10 -2.69
C PRO A 5 -7.75 -3.33 -1.70
N VAL A 6 -7.34 -2.11 -2.05
CA VAL A 6 -6.48 -1.24 -1.24
C VAL A 6 -7.06 0.16 -1.08
N LEU A 7 -6.68 0.85 -0.02
CA LEU A 7 -7.10 2.20 0.33
C LEU A 7 -5.93 3.19 0.31
N LYS A 8 -5.86 3.99 -0.75
CA LYS A 8 -5.01 5.19 -0.85
C LYS A 8 -5.80 6.40 -0.36
N LEU A 9 -5.24 7.18 0.58
CA LEU A 9 -5.94 8.31 1.19
C LEU A 9 -5.39 9.65 0.71
N ASN A 10 -4.12 9.69 0.31
CA ASN A 10 -3.50 10.84 -0.29
C ASN A 10 -2.66 10.40 -1.51
N ALA A 11 -2.58 11.26 -2.54
CA ALA A 11 -1.75 11.02 -3.70
C ALA A 11 -0.24 10.97 -3.37
N ALA A 12 0.18 11.65 -2.30
CA ALA A 12 1.55 11.69 -1.79
C ALA A 12 1.86 10.60 -0.75
N ASP A 13 0.98 9.60 -0.58
CA ASP A 13 1.26 8.46 0.29
C ASP A 13 2.31 7.54 -0.35
N ASP A 14 3.26 7.07 0.45
CA ASP A 14 4.24 6.04 0.05
C ASP A 14 3.67 4.63 0.27
N VAL A 15 2.54 4.53 0.98
CA VAL A 15 1.89 3.27 1.36
C VAL A 15 0.38 3.31 1.19
N VAL A 16 -0.21 2.16 0.86
CA VAL A 16 -1.67 1.93 0.90
C VAL A 16 -2.02 0.92 1.98
N ILE A 17 -3.31 0.87 2.35
CA ILE A 17 -3.81 -0.10 3.33
C ILE A 17 -4.61 -1.19 2.62
N ALA A 18 -4.30 -2.45 2.90
CA ALA A 18 -5.08 -3.58 2.43
C ALA A 18 -6.49 -3.56 3.05
N ARG A 19 -7.55 -3.66 2.25
CA ARG A 19 -8.94 -3.68 2.73
C ARG A 19 -9.46 -5.09 3.02
N GLN A 20 -8.71 -6.09 2.61
CA GLN A 20 -8.93 -7.52 2.76
C GLN A 20 -7.57 -8.21 2.78
N ASP A 21 -7.54 -9.50 3.11
CA ASP A 21 -6.32 -10.29 2.97
C ASP A 21 -5.94 -10.39 1.48
N LEU A 22 -4.67 -10.15 1.19
CA LEU A 22 -4.10 -10.21 -0.15
C LEU A 22 -3.00 -11.27 -0.16
N PRO A 23 -3.20 -12.43 -0.79
CA PRO A 23 -2.14 -13.42 -1.00
C PRO A 23 -0.93 -12.83 -1.72
N ALA A 24 0.22 -13.48 -1.61
CA ALA A 24 1.36 -13.19 -2.49
C ALA A 24 0.94 -13.33 -3.97
N GLY A 25 1.44 -12.44 -4.82
CA GLY A 25 1.08 -12.37 -6.24
C GLY A 25 -0.24 -11.65 -6.54
N SER A 26 -0.84 -10.96 -5.57
CA SER A 26 -2.05 -10.18 -5.79
C SER A 26 -1.74 -8.92 -6.59
N ARG A 27 -2.40 -8.77 -7.74
CA ARG A 27 -2.21 -7.62 -8.63
C ARG A 27 -3.04 -6.41 -8.19
N LEU A 28 -2.37 -5.30 -7.96
CA LEU A 28 -2.96 -4.00 -7.61
C LEU A 28 -3.01 -3.12 -8.87
N GLU A 29 -3.96 -3.38 -9.77
CA GLU A 29 -4.03 -2.76 -11.11
C GLU A 29 -3.97 -1.22 -11.07
N ALA A 30 -4.61 -0.57 -10.10
CA ALA A 30 -4.62 0.90 -9.98
C ALA A 30 -3.26 1.49 -9.61
N GLU A 31 -2.40 0.72 -8.96
CA GLU A 31 -1.06 1.14 -8.56
C GLU A 31 0.02 0.55 -9.47
N GLY A 32 -0.32 -0.40 -10.35
CA GLY A 32 0.63 -1.08 -11.24
C GLY A 32 1.60 -2.00 -10.51
N LEU A 33 1.20 -2.55 -9.35
CA LEU A 33 2.05 -3.33 -8.45
C LEU A 33 1.52 -4.75 -8.22
N GLU A 34 2.38 -5.61 -7.71
CA GLU A 34 2.06 -6.96 -7.27
C GLU A 34 2.59 -7.18 -5.84
N THR A 35 1.84 -7.86 -4.99
CA THR A 35 2.26 -8.15 -3.61
C THR A 35 3.34 -9.23 -3.59
N CYS A 36 4.43 -9.01 -2.87
CA CYS A 36 5.49 -10.02 -2.72
C CYS A 36 5.11 -11.15 -1.75
N ASP A 37 4.28 -10.84 -0.75
CA ASP A 37 3.91 -11.73 0.36
C ASP A 37 2.40 -11.65 0.64
N LEU A 38 1.92 -12.49 1.57
CA LEU A 38 0.60 -12.33 2.17
C LEU A 38 0.54 -11.01 2.95
N ILE A 39 -0.41 -10.14 2.61
CA ILE A 39 -0.70 -8.91 3.34
C ILE A 39 -2.08 -9.03 4.00
N PRO A 40 -2.16 -9.12 5.34
CA PRO A 40 -3.44 -9.15 6.05
C PRO A 40 -4.23 -7.85 5.89
N ALA A 41 -5.55 -7.94 6.02
CA ALA A 41 -6.43 -6.76 6.05
C ALA A 41 -5.95 -5.75 7.11
N GLY A 42 -5.92 -4.46 6.75
CA GLY A 42 -5.46 -3.37 7.62
C GLY A 42 -3.95 -3.13 7.61
N HIS A 43 -3.15 -4.00 6.99
CA HIS A 43 -1.69 -3.81 6.90
C HIS A 43 -1.29 -2.87 5.75
N LYS A 44 -0.07 -2.30 5.86
CA LYS A 44 0.50 -1.38 4.88
C LYS A 44 1.20 -2.13 3.74
N ILE A 45 1.07 -1.59 2.53
CA ILE A 45 1.78 -2.03 1.32
C ILE A 45 2.55 -0.84 0.78
N ALA A 46 3.84 -1.00 0.52
CA ALA A 46 4.64 0.06 -0.10
C ALA A 46 4.26 0.23 -1.57
N LEU A 47 4.20 1.48 -2.04
CA LEU A 47 3.88 1.83 -3.42
C LEU A 47 5.12 1.96 -4.32
N HIS A 48 6.30 1.94 -3.72
CA HIS A 48 7.60 1.96 -4.39
C HIS A 48 8.66 1.45 -3.40
N ASP A 49 9.89 1.27 -3.87
CA ASP A 49 11.01 0.94 -3.00
C ASP A 49 11.28 2.08 -2.01
N ILE A 50 11.38 1.74 -0.72
CA ILE A 50 11.68 2.69 0.37
C ILE A 50 13.03 2.31 0.96
N SER A 51 14.02 3.17 0.78
CA SER A 51 15.38 2.93 1.30
C SER A 51 15.43 3.04 2.83
N ALA A 52 16.32 2.30 3.47
CA ALA A 52 16.53 2.39 4.91
C ALA A 52 16.82 3.84 5.36
N GLY A 53 16.13 4.29 6.40
CA GLY A 53 16.24 5.66 6.93
C GLY A 53 15.46 6.72 6.13
N SER A 54 14.77 6.35 5.04
CA SER A 54 13.85 7.24 4.34
C SER A 54 12.56 7.42 5.15
N VAL A 55 11.96 8.60 5.05
CA VAL A 55 10.65 8.86 5.65
C VAL A 55 9.56 8.10 4.91
N VAL A 56 8.55 7.65 5.65
CA VAL A 56 7.34 7.02 5.10
C VAL A 56 6.15 7.93 5.29
N LYS A 57 5.39 8.18 4.23
CA LYS A 57 4.20 9.02 4.25
C LYS A 57 2.91 8.23 4.18
N ARG A 58 1.96 8.64 5.03
CA ARG A 58 0.56 8.21 5.01
C ARG A 58 -0.33 9.38 5.43
N TYR A 59 -1.50 9.51 4.82
CA TYR A 59 -2.34 10.71 4.93
C TYR A 59 -1.64 11.98 4.42
N GLY A 60 -0.62 11.84 3.57
CA GLY A 60 0.28 12.92 3.18
C GLY A 60 1.18 13.45 4.32
N GLN A 61 1.29 12.72 5.43
CA GLN A 61 2.11 13.07 6.60
C GLN A 61 3.18 12.02 6.85
N ILE A 62 4.32 12.43 7.41
CA ILE A 62 5.38 11.50 7.83
C ILE A 62 4.89 10.68 9.02
N ILE A 63 5.03 9.36 8.96
CA ILE A 63 4.62 8.42 10.03
C ILE A 63 5.78 7.60 10.62
N GLY A 64 6.99 7.80 10.10
CA GLY A 64 8.19 7.06 10.49
C GLY A 64 9.29 7.24 9.46
#